data_AF-A0A1I5HI96-F1
#
_entry.id   AF-A0A1I5HI96-F1
#
_cell.length_a   1.000
_cell.length_b   1.000
_cell.length_c   1.000
_cell.angle_alpha   90.00
_cell.angle_beta   90.00
_cell.angle_gamma   90.00
#
_symmetry.space_group_name_H-M   'P 1'
#
loop_
_entity.id
_entity.type
_entity.pdbx_description
1 polymer ?
#
loop_
_entity_poly.entity_id
_entity_poly.type
_entity_poly.pdbx_seq_one_letter_code
_entity_poly.pdbx_strand_id
1 'polypeptide(L)'
;MKPLSIHHKLLLVLFLCLAAQQGYSQDMLKTFRDSSGTSVYSIYRGDTLLIHCDTAFIVNKNTFSIYKKYYDKTRQGSSSFKGIMDSYESMIRQQDTMLRTKEFYYQQMKHQMDSLTNNSLAFMDKTSVSLQGISSSLDKATSSLVETQKLLEESRKMLEEERRKRNARALKFGIGGVAIGALITALIMAN
;
A
#
# COMPACT_ATOMS: atom_id res chain seq x y z
N MET A 1 -57.54 38.55 52.91
CA MET A 1 -57.14 38.54 51.49
C MET A 1 -57.86 39.69 50.79
N LYS A 2 -57.14 40.69 50.27
CA LYS A 2 -57.77 41.87 49.64
C LYS A 2 -58.37 41.46 48.28
N PRO A 3 -59.61 41.87 47.95
CA PRO A 3 -60.21 41.53 46.67
C PRO A 3 -59.39 42.16 45.53
N LEU A 4 -59.00 41.35 44.54
CA LEU A 4 -58.30 41.83 43.36
C LEU A 4 -59.19 42.87 42.65
N SER A 5 -58.71 44.11 42.61
CA SER A 5 -59.34 45.22 41.90
C SER A 5 -59.56 44.87 40.41
N ILE A 6 -60.64 45.40 39.83
CA ILE A 6 -61.06 45.17 38.43
C ILE A 6 -59.90 45.38 37.45
N HIS A 7 -59.01 46.33 37.73
CA HIS A 7 -57.81 46.59 36.93
C HIS A 7 -56.81 45.43 36.90
N HIS A 8 -56.67 44.68 38.00
CA HIS A 8 -55.78 43.51 38.05
C HIS A 8 -56.35 42.33 37.26
N LYS A 9 -57.68 42.17 37.25
CA LYS A 9 -58.35 41.14 36.43
C LYS A 9 -58.22 41.47 34.94
N LEU A 10 -58.37 42.73 34.57
CA LEU A 10 -58.22 43.19 33.18
C LEU A 10 -56.77 42.97 32.68
N LEU A 11 -55.78 43.29 33.52
CA LEU A 11 -54.37 43.13 33.16
C LEU A 11 -53.97 41.65 33.03
N LEU A 12 -54.54 40.77 33.86
CA LEU A 12 -54.33 39.32 33.77
C LEU A 12 -54.94 38.73 32.49
N VAL A 13 -56.13 39.20 32.09
CA VAL A 13 -56.76 38.80 30.81
C VAL A 13 -55.94 39.28 29.61
N LEU A 14 -55.40 40.51 29.66
CA LEU A 14 -54.56 41.05 28.60
C LEU A 14 -53.26 40.22 28.44
N PHE A 15 -52.66 39.82 29.56
CA PHE A 15 -51.44 39.01 29.58
C PHE A 15 -51.69 37.58 29.05
N LEU A 16 -52.85 36.98 29.37
CA LEU A 16 -53.26 35.69 28.84
C LEU A 16 -53.52 35.73 27.32
N CYS A 17 -54.12 36.82 26.82
CA CYS A 17 -54.31 37.00 25.37
C CYS A 17 -52.98 37.17 24.62
N LEU A 18 -52.02 37.90 25.18
CA LEU A 18 -50.69 38.08 24.58
C LEU A 18 -49.86 36.79 24.60
N ALA A 19 -49.97 35.97 25.65
CA ALA A 19 -49.32 34.67 25.73
C ALA A 19 -49.91 33.64 24.74
N ALA A 20 -51.23 33.68 24.50
CA ALA A 20 -51.88 32.80 23.52
C ALA A 20 -51.45 33.06 22.07
N GLN A 21 -51.02 34.28 21.74
CA GLN A 21 -50.55 34.62 20.39
C GLN A 21 -49.15 34.06 20.08
N GLN A 22 -48.33 33.72 21.08
CA GLN A 22 -46.98 33.19 20.86
C GLN A 22 -46.95 31.67 20.59
N GLY A 23 -48.07 30.97 20.75
CA GLY A 23 -48.17 29.52 20.50
C GLY A 23 -48.39 29.10 19.03
N TYR A 24 -48.64 30.06 18.12
CA TYR A 24 -49.01 29.77 16.73
C TYR A 24 -47.83 29.86 15.73
N SER A 25 -46.58 29.86 16.18
CA SER A 25 -45.42 30.03 15.28
C SER A 25 -44.96 28.75 14.57
N GLN A 26 -45.58 27.59 14.84
CA GLN A 26 -45.30 26.35 14.12
C GLN A 26 -46.47 26.07 13.19
N ASP A 27 -46.31 26.45 11.93
CA ASP A 27 -47.28 26.16 10.89
C ASP A 27 -47.43 24.64 10.70
N MET A 28 -48.62 24.25 10.25
CA MET A 28 -49.18 22.91 10.22
C MET A 28 -48.21 21.84 9.69
N LEU A 29 -48.01 20.76 10.45
CA LEU A 29 -47.24 19.58 10.04
C LEU A 29 -47.72 19.06 8.67
N LYS A 30 -46.89 19.19 7.63
CA LYS A 30 -47.22 18.70 6.28
C LYS A 30 -46.77 17.25 6.15
N THR A 31 -47.73 16.33 6.12
CA THR A 31 -47.49 14.89 5.98
C THR A 31 -47.67 14.43 4.54
N PHE A 32 -46.66 13.75 4.00
CA PHE A 32 -46.69 13.16 2.66
C PHE A 32 -46.80 11.65 2.81
N ARG A 33 -47.94 11.06 2.44
CA ARG A 33 -48.22 9.62 2.59
C ARG A 33 -48.29 8.85 1.27
N ASP A 34 -48.19 9.55 0.14
CA ASP A 34 -48.39 8.94 -1.17
C ASP A 34 -47.27 9.35 -2.14
N SER A 35 -46.73 8.35 -2.84
CA SER A 35 -45.72 8.46 -3.89
C SER A 35 -46.33 8.65 -5.29
N SER A 36 -47.66 8.51 -5.42
CA SER A 36 -48.35 8.41 -6.71
C SER A 36 -48.71 9.74 -7.38
N GLY A 37 -48.52 10.88 -6.68
CA GLY A 37 -48.90 12.20 -7.17
C GLY A 37 -47.78 13.25 -7.09
N THR A 38 -47.50 13.93 -8.22
CA THR A 38 -46.72 15.18 -8.21
C THR A 38 -47.57 16.33 -7.66
N SER A 39 -47.31 16.72 -6.43
CA SER A 39 -47.97 17.85 -5.77
C SER A 39 -46.94 18.91 -5.38
N VAL A 40 -47.26 20.18 -5.64
CA VAL A 40 -46.39 21.33 -5.33
C VAL A 40 -46.81 21.88 -3.99
N TYR A 41 -45.91 21.81 -3.01
CA TYR A 41 -46.16 22.39 -1.69
C TYR A 41 -45.21 23.57 -1.49
N SER A 42 -45.77 24.69 -1.06
CA SER A 42 -44.98 25.82 -0.59
C SER A 42 -44.56 25.53 0.85
N ILE A 43 -43.26 25.56 1.11
CA ILE A 43 -42.65 25.25 2.40
C ILE A 43 -41.80 26.46 2.77
N TYR A 44 -42.03 26.99 3.97
CA TYR A 44 -41.34 28.17 4.48
C TYR A 44 -40.31 27.78 5.55
N ARG A 45 -39.39 28.71 5.83
CA ARG A 45 -38.37 28.50 6.85
C ARG A 45 -39.03 28.41 8.22
N GLY A 46 -38.92 27.25 8.87
CA GLY A 46 -39.56 26.94 10.15
C GLY A 46 -40.58 25.82 10.08
N ASP A 47 -41.02 25.45 8.87
CA ASP A 47 -41.96 24.36 8.65
C ASP A 47 -41.30 23.00 8.92
N THR A 48 -42.06 22.08 9.49
CA THR A 48 -41.64 20.68 9.66
C THR A 48 -42.35 19.79 8.63
N LEU A 49 -41.56 19.03 7.87
CA LEU A 49 -42.03 18.11 6.84
C LEU A 49 -41.91 16.68 7.35
N LEU A 50 -42.96 15.89 7.15
CA LEU A 50 -42.95 14.47 7.50
C LEU A 50 -43.25 13.63 6.26
N ILE A 51 -42.21 13.00 5.73
CA ILE A 51 -42.22 12.26 4.47
C ILE A 51 -42.31 10.76 4.79
N HIS A 52 -43.42 10.11 4.46
CA HIS A 52 -43.64 8.67 4.59
C HIS A 52 -43.47 7.96 3.23
N CYS A 53 -42.43 8.34 2.48
CA CYS A 53 -42.13 7.78 1.16
C CYS A 53 -40.66 7.32 1.13
N ASP A 54 -40.34 6.27 0.38
CA ASP A 54 -38.98 5.72 0.29
C ASP A 54 -37.96 6.74 -0.26
N THR A 55 -38.41 7.64 -1.13
CA THR A 55 -37.58 8.69 -1.71
C THR A 55 -38.36 10.00 -1.85
N ALA A 56 -37.69 11.11 -1.55
CA ALA A 56 -38.23 12.45 -1.77
C ALA A 56 -37.17 13.40 -2.30
N PHE A 57 -37.57 14.22 -3.27
CA PHE A 57 -36.71 15.23 -3.90
C PHE A 57 -37.26 16.62 -3.59
N ILE A 58 -36.45 17.42 -2.89
CA ILE A 58 -36.77 18.83 -2.64
C ILE A 58 -36.17 19.64 -3.79
N VAL A 59 -37.03 20.30 -4.55
CA VAL A 59 -36.63 21.12 -5.70
C VAL A 59 -37.29 22.50 -5.62
N ASN A 60 -36.58 23.54 -6.05
CA ASN A 60 -37.14 24.88 -6.10
C ASN A 60 -38.26 24.96 -7.18
N LYS A 61 -39.09 25.99 -7.09
CA LYS A 61 -40.23 26.20 -8.01
C LYS A 61 -39.82 26.22 -9.48
N ASN A 62 -38.71 26.88 -9.81
CA ASN A 62 -38.25 27.01 -11.20
C ASN A 62 -37.84 25.66 -11.78
N THR A 63 -36.99 24.92 -11.07
CA THR A 63 -36.53 23.58 -11.43
C THR A 63 -37.70 22.61 -11.54
N PHE A 64 -38.63 22.63 -10.59
CA PHE A 64 -39.84 21.80 -10.67
C PHE A 64 -40.68 22.10 -11.93
N SER A 65 -40.85 23.38 -12.28
CA SER A 65 -41.63 23.77 -13.47
C SER A 65 -41.02 23.25 -14.77
N ILE A 66 -39.69 23.21 -14.83
CA ILE A 66 -38.92 22.68 -15.95
C ILE A 66 -39.17 21.17 -16.03
N TYR A 67 -38.94 20.43 -14.93
CA TYR A 67 -39.16 18.99 -14.90
C TYR A 67 -40.60 18.60 -15.26
N LYS A 68 -41.60 19.29 -14.69
CA LYS A 68 -43.01 19.04 -14.98
C LYS A 68 -43.34 19.28 -16.44
N LYS A 69 -42.88 20.40 -17.03
CA LYS A 69 -43.10 20.72 -18.45
C LYS A 69 -42.54 19.64 -19.37
N TYR A 70 -41.39 19.06 -19.03
CA TYR A 70 -40.79 17.98 -19.83
C TYR A 70 -41.46 16.63 -19.60
N TYR A 71 -41.81 16.31 -18.36
CA TYR A 71 -42.59 15.12 -18.02
C TYR A 71 -43.91 15.08 -18.81
N ASP A 72 -44.65 16.20 -18.80
CA ASP A 72 -45.93 16.31 -19.52
C ASP A 72 -45.74 16.14 -21.04
N LYS A 73 -44.68 16.72 -21.62
CA LYS A 73 -44.34 16.55 -23.05
C LYS A 73 -43.94 15.12 -23.42
N THR A 74 -43.33 14.40 -22.48
CA THR A 74 -42.95 12.99 -22.67
C THR A 74 -44.20 12.11 -22.63
N ARG A 75 -45.10 12.37 -21.67
CA ARG A 75 -46.38 11.67 -21.51
C ARG A 75 -47.31 11.88 -22.71
N GLN A 76 -47.21 13.05 -23.36
CA GLN A 76 -47.95 13.40 -24.58
C GLN A 76 -47.31 12.86 -25.88
N GLY A 77 -46.22 12.07 -25.78
CA GLY A 77 -45.64 11.38 -26.94
C GLY A 77 -44.86 12.26 -27.91
N SER A 78 -44.36 13.43 -27.48
CA SER A 78 -43.54 14.27 -28.36
C SER A 78 -42.23 13.57 -28.76
N SER A 79 -42.08 13.26 -30.04
CA SER A 79 -41.00 12.41 -30.59
C SER A 79 -39.59 12.99 -30.36
N SER A 80 -39.47 14.32 -30.34
CA SER A 80 -38.18 15.01 -30.17
C SER A 80 -37.58 14.79 -28.78
N PHE A 81 -38.40 14.68 -27.74
CA PHE A 81 -37.90 14.48 -26.38
C PHE A 81 -37.56 13.02 -26.11
N LYS A 82 -38.32 12.08 -26.71
CA LYS A 82 -37.97 10.66 -26.70
C LYS A 82 -36.56 10.42 -27.25
N GLY A 83 -36.21 11.04 -28.38
CA GLY A 83 -34.86 10.94 -28.94
C GLY A 83 -33.74 11.50 -28.05
N ILE A 84 -34.02 12.57 -27.28
CA ILE A 84 -33.07 13.11 -26.29
C ILE A 84 -32.91 12.13 -25.13
N MET A 85 -34.00 11.57 -24.62
CA MET A 85 -33.94 10.64 -23.49
C MET A 85 -33.28 9.32 -23.87
N ASP A 86 -33.56 8.80 -25.07
CA ASP A 86 -32.87 7.63 -25.66
C ASP A 86 -31.36 7.91 -25.82
N SER A 87 -30.98 9.14 -26.21
CA SER A 87 -29.56 9.54 -26.28
C SER A 87 -28.89 9.59 -24.91
N TYR A 88 -29.57 10.12 -23.88
CA TYR A 88 -29.04 10.12 -22.52
C TYR A 88 -28.89 8.70 -21.98
N GLU A 89 -29.87 7.83 -22.20
CA GLU A 89 -29.79 6.42 -21.78
C GLU A 89 -28.65 5.69 -22.49
N SER A 90 -28.47 5.91 -23.80
CA SER A 90 -27.35 5.39 -24.57
C SER A 90 -26.00 5.85 -24.00
N MET A 91 -25.88 7.14 -23.68
CA MET A 91 -24.65 7.71 -23.12
C MET A 91 -24.34 7.15 -21.72
N ILE A 92 -25.35 6.96 -20.87
CA ILE A 92 -25.20 6.32 -19.56
C ILE A 92 -24.72 4.88 -19.73
N ARG A 93 -25.34 4.09 -20.63
CA ARG A 93 -24.91 2.71 -20.92
C ARG A 93 -23.47 2.66 -21.44
N GLN A 94 -23.08 3.61 -22.27
CA GLN A 94 -21.72 3.71 -22.80
C GLN A 94 -20.72 4.05 -21.68
N GLN A 95 -21.06 4.95 -20.77
CA GLN A 95 -20.24 5.25 -19.59
C GLN A 95 -20.08 4.04 -18.67
N ASP A 96 -21.16 3.30 -18.38
CA ASP A 96 -21.09 2.07 -17.59
C ASP A 96 -20.19 1.01 -18.24
N THR A 97 -20.29 0.86 -19.56
CA THR A 97 -19.45 -0.08 -20.33
C THR A 97 -17.98 0.35 -20.29
N MET A 98 -17.71 1.65 -20.39
CA MET A 98 -16.36 2.21 -20.29
C MET A 98 -15.77 2.01 -18.89
N LEU A 99 -16.57 2.19 -17.83
CA LEU A 99 -16.14 1.93 -16.45
C LEU A 99 -15.79 0.47 -16.23
N ARG A 100 -16.63 -0.46 -16.69
CA ARG A 100 -16.34 -1.91 -16.63
C ARG A 100 -15.06 -2.28 -17.38
N THR A 101 -14.88 -1.71 -18.57
CA THR A 101 -13.67 -1.92 -19.38
C THR A 101 -12.42 -1.40 -18.65
N LYS A 102 -12.50 -0.21 -18.04
CA LYS A 102 -11.40 0.35 -17.24
C LYS A 102 -11.06 -0.51 -16.03
N GLU A 103 -12.06 -1.01 -15.32
CA GLU A 103 -11.86 -1.92 -14.18
C GLU A 103 -11.14 -3.19 -14.64
N PHE A 104 -11.56 -3.78 -15.77
CA PHE A 104 -10.89 -4.95 -16.35
C PHE A 104 -9.40 -4.68 -16.65
N TYR A 105 -9.09 -3.57 -17.33
CA TYR A 105 -7.70 -3.20 -17.63
C TYR A 105 -6.88 -2.95 -16.36
N TYR A 106 -7.48 -2.31 -15.35
CA TYR A 106 -6.82 -2.07 -14.07
C TYR A 106 -6.44 -3.39 -13.38
N GLN A 107 -7.37 -4.35 -13.32
CA GLN A 107 -7.11 -5.67 -12.73
C GLN A 107 -6.01 -6.42 -13.48
N GLN A 108 -6.00 -6.35 -14.82
CA GLN A 108 -4.96 -6.97 -15.63
C GLN A 108 -3.58 -6.34 -15.36
N MET A 109 -3.50 -5.02 -15.33
CA MET A 109 -2.26 -4.29 -15.03
C MET A 109 -1.76 -4.60 -13.61
N LYS A 110 -2.67 -4.64 -12.63
CA LYS A 110 -2.37 -5.04 -11.26
C LYS A 110 -1.76 -6.43 -11.20
N HIS A 111 -2.37 -7.41 -11.87
CA HIS A 111 -1.85 -8.78 -11.93
C HIS A 111 -0.44 -8.84 -12.56
N GLN A 112 -0.19 -8.07 -13.62
CA GLN A 112 1.15 -7.99 -14.22
C GLN A 112 2.17 -7.40 -13.25
N MET A 113 1.79 -6.36 -12.51
CA MET A 113 2.68 -5.71 -11.53
C MET A 113 2.97 -6.60 -10.32
N ASP A 114 1.95 -7.31 -9.82
CA ASP A 114 2.09 -8.29 -8.75
C ASP A 114 3.03 -9.43 -9.17
N SER A 115 2.86 -9.94 -10.40
CA SER A 115 3.75 -10.96 -10.98
C SER A 115 5.19 -10.47 -11.13
N LEU A 116 5.39 -9.26 -11.65
CA LEU A 116 6.72 -8.65 -11.78
C LEU A 116 7.40 -8.47 -10.42
N THR A 117 6.65 -8.03 -9.42
CA THR A 117 7.13 -7.84 -8.04
C THR A 117 7.57 -9.18 -7.45
N ASN A 118 6.72 -10.20 -7.53
CA ASN A 118 7.02 -11.54 -7.03
C ASN A 118 8.23 -12.16 -7.72
N ASN A 119 8.35 -12.01 -9.05
CA ASN A 119 9.49 -12.49 -9.80
C ASN A 119 10.78 -11.74 -9.44
N SER A 120 10.70 -10.44 -9.21
CA SER A 120 11.85 -9.63 -8.78
C SER A 120 12.32 -10.03 -7.39
N LEU A 121 11.39 -10.25 -6.45
CA LEU A 121 11.71 -10.75 -5.11
C LEU A 121 12.38 -12.14 -5.17
N ALA A 122 11.82 -13.06 -5.96
CA ALA A 122 12.40 -14.39 -6.15
C ALA A 122 13.80 -14.33 -6.79
N PHE A 123 14.02 -13.40 -7.72
CA PHE A 123 15.33 -13.17 -8.32
C PHE A 123 16.34 -12.59 -7.31
N MET A 124 15.91 -11.65 -6.48
CA MET A 124 16.72 -11.09 -5.40
C MET A 124 17.12 -12.18 -4.39
N ASP A 125 16.18 -13.04 -3.97
CA ASP A 125 16.48 -14.15 -3.05
C ASP A 125 17.51 -15.11 -3.65
N LYS A 126 17.33 -15.53 -4.91
CA LYS A 126 18.32 -16.38 -5.60
C LYS A 126 19.69 -15.71 -5.71
N THR A 127 19.72 -14.41 -5.95
CA THR A 127 20.96 -13.63 -6.02
C THR A 127 21.63 -13.56 -4.65
N SER A 128 20.87 -13.32 -3.59
CA SER A 128 21.37 -13.32 -2.20
C SER A 128 21.98 -14.67 -1.83
N VAL A 129 21.28 -15.77 -2.11
CA VAL A 129 21.79 -17.14 -1.88
C VAL A 129 23.07 -17.41 -2.68
N SER A 130 23.11 -16.99 -3.95
CA SER A 130 24.29 -17.15 -4.81
C SER A 130 25.49 -16.35 -4.29
N LEU A 131 25.27 -15.11 -3.87
CA LEU A 131 26.30 -14.26 -3.26
C LEU A 131 26.84 -14.86 -1.97
N GLN A 132 25.97 -15.44 -1.13
CA GLN A 132 26.38 -16.12 0.09
C GLN A 132 27.23 -17.36 -0.20
N GLY A 133 26.87 -18.12 -1.24
CA GLY A 133 27.67 -19.25 -1.73
C GLY A 133 29.04 -18.82 -2.27
N ILE A 134 29.11 -17.70 -3.01
CA ILE A 134 30.36 -17.11 -3.49
C ILE A 134 31.23 -16.66 -2.32
N SER A 135 30.68 -15.96 -1.34
CA SER A 135 31.40 -15.55 -0.13
C SER A 135 31.98 -16.74 0.60
N SER A 136 31.19 -17.81 0.81
CA SER A 136 31.68 -19.03 1.45
C SER A 136 32.81 -19.71 0.66
N SER A 137 32.74 -19.67 -0.67
CA SER A 137 33.78 -20.22 -1.54
C SER A 137 35.07 -19.40 -1.49
N LEU A 138 34.97 -18.07 -1.41
CA LEU A 138 36.10 -17.17 -1.22
C LEU A 138 36.77 -17.37 0.14
N ASP A 139 35.99 -17.55 1.21
CA ASP A 139 36.52 -17.83 2.54
C ASP A 139 37.31 -19.14 2.55
N LYS A 140 36.76 -20.19 1.91
CA LYS A 140 37.46 -21.49 1.76
C LYS A 140 38.74 -21.34 0.94
N ALA A 141 38.70 -20.66 -0.20
CA ALA A 141 39.88 -20.44 -1.03
C ALA A 141 40.96 -19.66 -0.27
N THR A 142 40.57 -18.65 0.50
CA THR A 142 41.48 -17.88 1.37
C THR A 142 42.10 -18.78 2.44
N SER A 143 41.30 -19.60 3.12
CA SER A 143 41.80 -20.58 4.09
C SER A 143 42.79 -21.56 3.47
N SER A 144 42.48 -22.12 2.30
CA SER A 144 43.38 -23.03 1.58
C SER A 144 44.67 -22.34 1.13
N LEU A 145 44.61 -21.07 0.72
CA LEU A 145 45.81 -20.29 0.40
C LEU A 145 46.69 -20.07 1.63
N VAL A 146 46.09 -19.74 2.78
CA VAL A 146 46.82 -19.59 4.06
C VAL A 146 47.47 -20.92 4.46
N GLU A 147 46.75 -22.03 4.35
CA GLU A 147 47.29 -23.36 4.65
C GLU A 147 48.44 -23.73 3.69
N THR A 148 48.29 -23.43 2.40
CA THR A 148 49.33 -23.67 1.40
C THR A 148 50.58 -22.83 1.66
N GLN A 149 50.42 -21.57 2.07
CA GLN A 149 51.55 -20.72 2.48
C GLN A 149 52.27 -21.31 3.69
N LYS A 150 51.53 -21.81 4.68
CA LYS A 150 52.10 -22.46 5.85
C LYS A 150 52.88 -23.73 5.48
N LEU A 151 52.32 -24.58 4.62
CA LEU A 151 53.00 -25.78 4.11
C LEU A 151 54.25 -25.44 3.30
N LEU A 152 54.23 -24.35 2.52
CA LEU A 152 55.41 -23.85 1.80
C LEU A 152 56.50 -23.35 2.75
N GLU A 153 56.13 -22.64 3.82
CA GLU A 153 57.07 -22.19 4.84
C GLU A 153 57.68 -23.37 5.60
N GLU A 154 56.86 -24.34 5.98
CA GLU A 154 57.31 -25.59 6.61
C GLU A 154 58.24 -26.38 5.68
N SER A 155 57.91 -26.47 4.39
CA SER A 155 58.75 -27.11 3.37
C SER A 155 60.10 -26.41 3.22
N ARG A 156 60.12 -25.06 3.22
CA ARG A 156 61.38 -24.28 3.19
C ARG A 156 62.23 -24.56 4.43
N LYS A 157 61.61 -24.58 5.61
CA LYS A 157 62.30 -24.88 6.88
C LYS A 157 62.87 -26.30 6.87
N MET A 158 62.11 -27.28 6.39
CA MET A 158 62.60 -28.66 6.22
C MET A 158 63.79 -28.74 5.26
N LEU A 159 63.73 -28.04 4.12
CA LEU A 159 64.81 -27.94 3.15
C LEU A 159 66.09 -27.31 3.75
N GLU A 160 65.95 -26.27 4.57
CA GLU A 160 67.08 -25.65 5.28
C GLU A 160 67.67 -26.60 6.33
N GLU A 161 66.83 -27.29 7.10
CA GLU A 161 67.27 -28.29 8.07
C GLU A 161 67.98 -29.46 7.39
N GLU A 162 67.47 -29.94 6.26
CA GLU A 162 68.13 -30.99 5.48
C GLU A 162 69.47 -30.51 4.90
N ARG A 163 69.53 -29.30 4.34
CA ARG A 163 70.79 -28.71 3.88
C ARG A 163 71.80 -28.60 5.02
N ARG A 164 71.37 -28.16 6.21
CA ARG A 164 72.23 -28.06 7.40
C ARG A 164 72.70 -29.44 7.87
N LYS A 165 71.82 -30.44 7.91
CA LYS A 165 72.16 -31.83 8.25
C LYS A 165 73.09 -32.46 7.22
N ARG A 166 72.90 -32.19 5.93
CA ARG A 166 73.78 -32.67 4.85
C ARG A 166 75.17 -32.06 4.95
N ASN A 167 75.27 -30.75 5.19
CA ASN A 167 76.55 -30.08 5.43
C ASN A 167 77.24 -30.60 6.68
N ALA A 168 76.50 -30.82 7.78
CA ALA A 168 77.06 -31.40 9.00
C ALA A 168 77.56 -32.84 8.80
N ARG A 169 76.85 -33.67 8.01
CA ARG A 169 77.33 -35.01 7.65
C ARG A 169 78.57 -34.95 6.75
N ALA A 170 78.56 -34.08 5.73
CA ALA A 170 79.71 -33.89 4.84
C ALA A 170 80.96 -33.45 5.62
N LEU A 171 80.80 -32.56 6.61
CA LEU A 171 81.90 -32.15 7.49
C LEU A 171 82.42 -33.32 8.33
N LYS A 172 81.53 -34.15 8.91
CA LYS A 172 81.92 -35.34 9.69
C LYS A 172 82.67 -36.37 8.86
N PHE A 173 82.22 -36.64 7.63
CA PHE A 173 82.94 -37.54 6.72
C PHE A 173 84.24 -36.94 6.21
N GLY A 174 84.29 -35.63 5.94
CA GLY A 174 85.51 -34.92 5.54
C GLY A 174 86.60 -34.98 6.61
N ILE A 175 86.24 -34.75 7.88
CA ILE A 175 87.19 -34.83 9.00
C ILE A 175 87.66 -36.29 9.22
N GLY A 176 86.76 -37.27 9.12
CA GLY A 176 87.13 -38.70 9.21
C GLY A 176 88.02 -39.17 8.06
N GLY A 177 87.75 -38.73 6.84
CA GLY A 177 88.56 -39.07 5.66
C GLY A 177 89.97 -38.46 5.70
N VAL A 178 90.12 -37.24 6.20
CA VAL A 178 91.43 -36.61 6.40
C VAL A 178 92.23 -37.32 7.50
N ALA A 179 91.59 -37.74 8.60
CA ALA A 179 92.29 -38.47 9.67
C ALA A 179 92.78 -39.85 9.21
N ILE A 180 91.96 -40.59 8.46
CA ILE A 180 92.34 -41.91 7.92
C ILE A 180 93.39 -41.75 6.82
N GLY A 181 93.24 -40.76 5.94
CA GLY A 181 94.23 -40.46 4.91
C GLY A 181 95.59 -40.06 5.50
N ALA A 182 95.60 -39.23 6.56
CA ALA A 182 96.83 -38.86 7.25
C ALA A 182 97.52 -40.06 7.92
N LEU A 183 96.75 -40.97 8.53
CA LEU A 183 97.29 -42.19 9.13
C LEU A 183 97.90 -43.15 8.09
N ILE A 184 97.24 -43.35 6.96
CA ILE A 184 97.76 -44.20 5.87
C ILE A 184 99.02 -43.58 5.26
N THR A 185 99.03 -42.27 5.03
CA THR A 185 100.19 -41.58 4.45
C THR A 185 101.38 -41.56 5.42
N ALA A 186 101.13 -41.41 6.72
CA ALA A 186 102.16 -41.51 7.76
C ALA A 186 102.75 -42.91 7.87
N LEU A 187 101.93 -43.96 7.75
CA LEU A 187 102.39 -45.36 7.75
C LEU A 187 103.24 -45.71 6.51
N ILE A 188 102.92 -45.14 5.35
CA ILE A 188 103.72 -45.32 4.13
C ILE A 188 105.04 -44.54 4.18
N MET A 189 105.07 -43.36 4.83
CA MET A 189 106.30 -42.58 4.98
C MET A 189 107.18 -43.02 6.15
N ALA A 190 106.66 -43.80 7.10
CA ALA A 190 107.40 -44.32 8.25
C ALA A 190 108.00 -45.72 8.03
N ASN A 191 107.90 -46.27 6.82
CA ASN A 191 108.45 -47.56 6.39
C ASN A 191 109.33 -47.37 5.15
#